data_AF-W7YQY6-F1
#
_entry.id   AF-W7YQY6-F1
#
_cell.length_a   1.000
_cell.length_b   1.000
_cell.length_c   1.000
_cell.angle_alpha   90.00
_cell.angle_beta   90.00
_cell.angle_gamma   90.00
#
_symmetry.space_group_name_H-M   'P 1'
#
loop_
_entity.id
_entity.type
_entity.pdbx_description
1 polymer ?
#
loop_
_entity_poly.entity_id
_entity_poly.type
_entity_poly.pdbx_seq_one_letter_code
_entity_poly.pdbx_strand_id
1 'polypeptide(L)'
;MPLELKIKDRKAKIEVLHQEDSTYHVKIDGKEYHLDVLQVESSVYSVLYQNQSINLEMIEGDNPNQYKVNTRADQFTVDVIDPVTRYKSSRSNAHKSIEQIIVSPMPGRIVSVLVKEGDPIEEGQTALIVSAMKMESEYKAPISGVVSKIHISAGDTIRGGVPLIEIEPQSR
;
A
#
# COMPACT_ATOMS: atom_id res chain seq x y z
N MET A 1 3.54 -18.46 -2.71
CA MET A 1 2.21 -18.98 -2.33
C MET A 1 1.26 -18.75 -3.50
N PRO A 2 0.26 -19.61 -3.72
CA PRO A 2 -0.77 -19.38 -4.73
C PRO A 2 -1.67 -18.21 -4.33
N LEU A 3 -1.70 -17.19 -5.18
CA LEU A 3 -2.68 -16.13 -5.22
C LEU A 3 -3.86 -16.56 -6.10
N GLU A 4 -5.08 -16.19 -5.75
CA GLU A 4 -6.25 -16.41 -6.61
C GLU A 4 -6.76 -15.05 -7.10
N LEU A 5 -6.76 -14.87 -8.43
CA LEU A 5 -7.29 -13.68 -9.10
C LEU A 5 -8.60 -14.02 -9.79
N LYS A 6 -9.58 -13.13 -9.72
CA LYS A 6 -10.78 -13.16 -10.55
C LYS A 6 -10.70 -12.03 -11.56
N ILE A 7 -10.57 -12.39 -12.83
CA ILE A 7 -10.50 -11.48 -13.97
C ILE A 7 -11.83 -11.59 -14.71
N LYS A 8 -12.67 -10.55 -14.65
CA LYS A 8 -14.07 -10.59 -15.12
C LYS A 8 -14.83 -11.77 -14.47
N ASP A 9 -15.19 -12.80 -15.24
CA ASP A 9 -15.88 -14.01 -14.75
C ASP A 9 -14.94 -15.22 -14.55
N ARG A 10 -13.67 -15.10 -14.93
CA ARG A 10 -12.70 -16.18 -14.81
C ARG A 10 -11.91 -16.06 -13.51
N LYS A 11 -11.85 -17.13 -12.73
CA LYS A 11 -10.88 -17.28 -11.64
C LYS A 11 -9.60 -17.92 -12.20
N ALA A 12 -8.46 -17.40 -11.79
CA ALA A 12 -7.14 -17.86 -12.15
C ALA A 12 -6.28 -17.98 -10.90
N LYS A 13 -5.65 -19.14 -10.71
CA LYS A 13 -4.72 -19.38 -9.60
C LYS A 13 -3.30 -19.08 -10.07
N ILE A 14 -2.62 -18.16 -9.42
CA ILE A 14 -1.28 -17.66 -9.76
C ILE A 14 -0.29 -18.04 -8.67
N GLU A 15 0.74 -18.77 -9.02
CA GLU A 15 1.83 -19.14 -8.13
C GLU A 15 3.13 -18.50 -8.62
N VAL A 16 3.69 -17.56 -7.86
CA VAL A 16 5.04 -17.05 -8.15
C VAL A 16 6.05 -18.13 -7.75
N LEU A 17 6.75 -18.67 -8.75
CA LEU A 17 7.75 -19.73 -8.58
C LEU A 17 9.13 -19.16 -8.28
N HIS A 18 9.53 -18.13 -9.03
CA HIS A 18 10.81 -17.42 -8.87
C HIS A 18 10.66 -15.96 -9.29
N GLN A 19 11.40 -15.06 -8.65
CA GLN A 19 11.44 -13.65 -8.99
C GLN A 19 12.89 -13.16 -8.90
N GLU A 20 13.38 -12.52 -9.96
CA GLU A 20 14.74 -12.01 -10.06
C GLU A 20 14.73 -10.69 -10.81
N ASP A 21 15.06 -9.61 -10.12
CA ASP A 21 14.93 -8.22 -10.60
C ASP A 21 13.54 -7.92 -11.17
N SER A 22 13.45 -7.70 -12.49
CA SER A 22 12.20 -7.48 -13.22
C SER A 22 11.59 -8.78 -13.76
N THR A 23 12.29 -9.91 -13.67
CA THR A 23 11.82 -11.20 -14.20
C THR A 23 11.00 -11.98 -13.18
N TYR A 24 9.79 -12.36 -13.57
CA TYR A 24 8.86 -13.18 -12.80
C TYR A 24 8.61 -14.51 -13.51
N HIS A 25 8.91 -15.61 -12.83
CA HIS A 25 8.46 -16.95 -13.21
C HIS A 25 7.19 -17.26 -12.42
N VAL A 26 6.06 -17.26 -13.11
CA VAL A 26 4.74 -17.47 -12.50
C VAL A 26 4.05 -18.66 -13.12
N LYS A 27 3.23 -19.35 -12.34
CA LYS A 27 2.42 -20.47 -12.76
C LYS A 27 0.95 -20.10 -12.62
N ILE A 28 0.26 -19.93 -13.75
CA ILE A 28 -1.14 -19.53 -13.82
C ILE A 28 -1.96 -20.74 -14.26
N ASP A 29 -2.92 -21.16 -13.42
CA ASP A 29 -3.78 -22.34 -13.65
C ASP A 29 -2.98 -23.61 -14.01
N GLY A 30 -1.80 -23.77 -13.42
CA GLY A 30 -0.92 -24.92 -13.64
C GLY A 30 0.03 -24.80 -14.84
N LYS A 31 -0.07 -23.73 -15.65
CA LYS A 31 0.84 -23.45 -16.76
C LYS A 31 1.88 -22.42 -16.36
N GLU A 32 3.14 -22.64 -16.73
CA GLU A 32 4.25 -21.75 -16.38
C GLU A 32 4.48 -20.65 -17.42
N TYR A 33 4.84 -19.46 -16.93
CA TYR A 33 5.03 -18.23 -17.68
C TYR A 33 6.28 -17.52 -17.17
N HIS A 34 7.11 -17.05 -18.10
CA HIS A 34 8.25 -16.17 -17.82
C HIS A 34 7.90 -14.78 -18.30
N LEU A 35 7.82 -13.84 -17.36
CA LEU A 35 7.44 -12.46 -17.60
C LEU A 35 8.60 -11.57 -17.20
N ASP A 36 8.86 -10.52 -17.97
CA ASP A 36 9.74 -9.43 -17.53
C ASP A 36 8.86 -8.20 -17.33
N VAL A 37 8.78 -7.73 -16.09
CA VAL A 37 7.85 -6.71 -15.59
C VAL A 37 8.65 -5.53 -15.09
N LEU A 38 8.59 -4.43 -15.81
CA LEU A 38 9.22 -3.18 -15.46
C LEU A 38 8.16 -2.15 -15.07
N GLN A 39 8.30 -1.52 -13.91
CA GLN A 39 7.52 -0.34 -13.59
C GLN A 39 8.12 0.86 -14.35
N VAL A 40 7.32 1.49 -15.21
CA VAL A 40 7.76 2.62 -16.03
C VAL A 40 7.37 3.95 -15.38
N GLU A 41 6.17 4.01 -14.79
CA GLU A 41 5.66 5.19 -14.07
C GLU A 41 4.80 4.77 -12.86
N SER A 42 4.35 5.74 -12.06
CA SER A 42 3.35 5.48 -11.02
C SER A 42 2.11 4.86 -11.67
N SER A 43 1.77 3.64 -11.26
CA SER A 43 0.64 2.85 -11.78
C SER A 43 0.81 2.27 -13.20
N VAL A 44 1.94 2.46 -13.88
CA VAL A 44 2.17 1.93 -15.24
C VAL A 44 3.31 0.92 -15.26
N TYR A 45 3.02 -0.27 -15.80
CA TYR A 45 3.91 -1.41 -15.90
C TYR A 45 4.05 -1.83 -17.36
N SER A 46 5.28 -2.11 -17.79
CA SER A 46 5.59 -2.78 -19.05
C SER A 46 5.85 -4.25 -18.75
N VAL A 47 5.02 -5.13 -19.30
CA VAL A 47 5.15 -6.58 -19.17
C VAL A 47 5.56 -7.15 -20.51
N LEU A 48 6.74 -7.77 -20.56
CA LEU A 48 7.23 -8.51 -21.70
C LEU A 48 6.94 -10.00 -21.51
N TYR A 49 6.22 -10.58 -22.47
CA TYR A 49 5.93 -12.01 -22.52
C TYR A 49 6.10 -12.51 -23.96
N GLN A 50 6.88 -13.58 -24.16
CA GLN A 50 7.15 -14.16 -25.49
C GLN A 50 7.56 -13.12 -26.55
N ASN A 51 8.44 -12.19 -26.19
CA ASN A 51 8.92 -11.11 -27.06
C ASN A 51 7.85 -10.08 -27.48
N GLN A 52 6.68 -10.09 -26.83
CA GLN A 52 5.63 -9.10 -26.98
C GLN A 52 5.54 -8.24 -25.71
N SER A 53 5.73 -6.93 -25.86
CA SER A 53 5.58 -5.96 -24.77
C SER A 53 4.14 -5.50 -24.67
N ILE A 54 3.59 -5.58 -23.47
CA ILE A 54 2.23 -5.19 -23.11
C ILE A 54 2.34 -4.14 -22.01
N ASN A 55 1.86 -2.93 -22.29
CA ASN A 55 1.74 -1.91 -21.26
C ASN A 55 0.42 -2.11 -20.51
N LEU A 56 0.53 -2.13 -19.19
CA LEU A 56 -0.56 -2.26 -18.25
C LEU A 56 -0.57 -1.03 -17.35
N GLU A 57 -1.69 -0.33 -17.30
CA GLU A 57 -1.94 0.67 -16.27
C GLU A 57 -2.88 0.04 -15.22
N MET A 58 -2.46 0.03 -13.97
CA MET A 58 -3.22 -0.53 -12.86
C MET A 58 -3.72 0.60 -11.98
N ILE A 59 -5.03 0.83 -12.02
CA ILE A 59 -5.73 1.83 -11.23
C ILE A 59 -6.46 1.10 -10.11
N GLU A 60 -6.42 1.65 -8.90
CA GLU A 60 -7.24 1.14 -7.79
C GLU A 60 -8.72 1.18 -8.18
N GLY A 61 -9.42 0.07 -7.93
CA GLY A 61 -10.84 -0.07 -8.20
C GLY A 61 -11.70 0.54 -7.11
N ASP A 62 -13.00 0.22 -7.13
CA ASP A 62 -13.95 0.79 -6.17
C ASP A 62 -13.83 0.12 -4.79
N ASN A 63 -13.16 -1.04 -4.72
CA ASN A 63 -12.88 -1.80 -3.50
C ASN A 63 -11.37 -2.06 -3.35
N PRO A 64 -10.84 -2.23 -2.13
CA PRO A 64 -9.40 -2.40 -1.90
C PRO A 64 -8.76 -3.64 -2.51
N ASN A 65 -9.56 -4.69 -2.74
CA ASN A 65 -9.12 -5.92 -3.38
C ASN A 65 -9.38 -5.91 -4.90
N GLN A 66 -9.74 -4.76 -5.46
CA GLN A 66 -10.11 -4.62 -6.85
C GLN A 66 -9.16 -3.67 -7.56
N TYR A 67 -8.67 -4.08 -8.72
CA TYR A 67 -7.86 -3.25 -9.61
C TYR A 67 -8.52 -3.15 -10.98
N LYS A 68 -8.56 -1.94 -11.53
CA LYS A 68 -8.91 -1.68 -12.93
C LYS A 68 -7.60 -1.73 -13.73
N VAL A 69 -7.44 -2.76 -14.54
CA VAL A 69 -6.27 -2.95 -15.39
C VAL A 69 -6.61 -2.51 -16.81
N ASN A 70 -5.94 -1.46 -17.25
CA ASN A 70 -6.04 -0.92 -18.61
C ASN A 70 -4.87 -1.45 -19.44
N THR A 71 -5.18 -1.95 -20.62
CA THR A 71 -4.20 -2.35 -21.63
C THR A 71 -4.45 -1.56 -22.91
N ARG A 72 -3.55 -1.64 -23.89
CA ARG A 72 -3.75 -0.97 -25.19
C ARG A 72 -5.02 -1.39 -25.94
N ALA A 73 -5.50 -2.61 -25.72
CA ALA A 73 -6.63 -3.18 -26.47
C ALA A 73 -7.91 -3.27 -25.64
N ASP A 74 -7.79 -3.47 -24.33
CA ASP A 74 -8.90 -3.78 -23.44
C ASP A 74 -8.71 -3.23 -22.03
N GLN A 75 -9.82 -2.93 -21.37
CA GLN A 75 -9.90 -2.68 -19.94
C GLN A 75 -10.59 -3.85 -19.25
N PHE A 76 -10.06 -4.28 -18.10
CA PHE A 76 -10.68 -5.33 -17.30
C PHE A 76 -10.46 -5.14 -15.80
N THR A 77 -11.45 -5.57 -15.03
CA THR A 77 -11.41 -5.56 -13.58
C THR A 77 -10.83 -6.87 -13.06
N VAL A 78 -9.93 -6.76 -12.08
CA VAL A 78 -9.29 -7.87 -11.39
C VAL A 78 -9.63 -7.78 -9.91
N ASP A 79 -10.38 -8.75 -9.40
CA ASP A 79 -10.62 -8.92 -7.98
C ASP A 79 -9.65 -9.97 -7.41
N VAL A 80 -8.93 -9.65 -6.35
CA VAL A 80 -8.08 -10.60 -5.63
C VAL A 80 -8.94 -11.36 -4.63
N ILE A 81 -9.09 -12.68 -4.80
CA ILE A 81 -9.96 -13.55 -3.97
C ILE A 81 -9.04 -14.51 -3.22
N ASP A 82 -8.94 -14.40 -1.90
CA ASP A 82 -7.80 -14.91 -1.12
C ASP A 82 -8.23 -15.97 -0.08
N PRO A 83 -7.45 -17.02 0.24
CA PRO A 83 -7.75 -17.85 1.39
C PRO A 83 -6.64 -17.82 2.45
N VAL A 84 -6.78 -16.89 3.38
CA VAL A 84 -6.47 -17.02 4.82
C VAL A 84 -5.12 -16.43 5.30
N THR A 85 -5.13 -15.10 5.47
CA THR A 85 -4.72 -14.41 6.70
C THR A 85 -3.23 -14.32 7.03
N ARG A 86 -2.36 -15.26 6.67
CA ARG A 86 -1.21 -15.46 7.55
C ARG A 86 -0.08 -16.30 6.95
N TYR A 87 0.70 -15.69 6.07
CA TYR A 87 2.14 -15.67 6.35
C TYR A 87 2.46 -14.32 7.00
N LYS A 88 1.84 -14.03 8.16
CA LYS A 88 2.56 -14.10 9.45
C LYS A 88 3.98 -13.54 9.32
N SER A 89 4.12 -12.21 9.38
CA SER A 89 5.20 -11.51 10.11
C SER A 89 5.54 -10.11 9.59
N SER A 90 4.78 -9.52 8.66
CA SER A 90 4.90 -8.08 8.36
C SER A 90 3.51 -7.41 8.35
N ARG A 91 2.72 -7.68 9.39
CA ARG A 91 2.39 -6.70 10.44
C ARG A 91 1.14 -5.91 10.08
N SER A 92 -0.01 -6.54 10.35
CA SER A 92 -1.11 -5.95 11.13
C SER A 92 -1.02 -4.43 11.29
N ASN A 93 -1.62 -3.70 10.33
CA ASN A 93 -2.16 -2.33 10.42
C ASN A 93 -2.32 -1.62 9.06
N ALA A 94 -1.99 -2.24 7.92
CA ALA A 94 -2.00 -1.56 6.63
C ALA A 94 -3.35 -1.62 5.87
N HIS A 95 -4.48 -1.55 6.57
CA HIS A 95 -5.76 -1.21 5.94
C HIS A 95 -6.46 -0.04 6.64
N LYS A 96 -5.65 0.80 7.29
CA LYS A 96 -6.00 2.19 7.38
C LYS A 96 -5.64 2.80 6.03
N SER A 97 -6.63 3.33 5.32
CA SER A 97 -6.43 4.12 4.10
C SER A 97 -5.24 5.07 4.32
N ILE A 98 -4.48 5.48 3.29
CA ILE A 98 -3.43 6.51 3.50
C ILE A 98 -4.03 7.76 4.18
N GLU A 99 -5.33 8.00 3.97
CA GLU A 99 -6.16 9.01 4.64
C GLU A 99 -6.34 8.80 6.16
N GLN A 100 -5.90 7.69 6.73
CA GLN A 100 -6.06 7.30 8.13
C GLN A 100 -4.71 7.13 8.84
N ILE A 101 -3.59 7.39 8.16
CA ILE A 101 -2.24 7.24 8.70
C ILE A 101 -1.46 8.52 8.48
N ILE A 102 -0.91 9.08 9.56
CA ILE A 102 0.06 10.16 9.49
C ILE A 102 1.43 9.55 9.16
N VAL A 103 1.97 9.89 7.99
CA VAL A 103 3.28 9.44 7.50
C VAL A 103 4.23 10.61 7.33
N SER A 104 5.54 10.39 7.50
CA SER A 104 6.54 11.41 7.16
C SER A 104 7.11 11.21 5.76
N PRO A 105 7.05 12.20 4.86
CA PRO A 105 7.62 12.09 3.52
C PRO A 105 9.15 12.17 3.51
N MET A 106 9.78 12.66 4.59
CA MET A 106 11.23 12.86 4.67
C MET A 106 11.79 12.32 6.00
N PRO A 107 13.06 11.88 6.02
CA PRO A 107 13.71 11.50 7.27
C PRO A 107 13.84 12.72 8.21
N GLY A 108 13.70 12.47 9.51
CA GLY A 108 13.70 13.53 10.52
C GLY A 108 13.73 12.98 11.94
N ARG A 109 13.53 13.87 12.92
CA ARG A 109 13.48 13.53 14.34
C ARG A 109 12.15 13.98 14.96
N ILE A 110 11.52 13.13 15.76
CA ILE A 110 10.30 13.49 16.49
C ILE A 110 10.68 14.48 17.60
N VAL A 111 10.09 15.67 17.58
CA VAL A 111 10.26 16.68 18.63
C VAL A 111 9.30 16.38 19.78
N SER A 112 8.01 16.28 19.46
CA SER A 112 6.93 16.04 20.42
C SER A 112 5.76 15.32 19.76
N VAL A 113 5.09 14.47 20.54
CA VAL A 113 3.81 13.84 20.19
C VAL A 113 2.74 14.48 21.06
N LEU A 114 1.71 15.07 20.44
CA LEU A 114 0.69 15.88 21.13
C LEU A 114 -0.58 15.11 21.47
N VAL A 115 -0.67 13.86 21.03
CA VAL A 115 -1.84 12.99 21.20
C VAL A 115 -1.44 11.64 21.81
N LYS A 116 -2.39 10.93 22.41
CA LYS A 116 -2.19 9.59 22.96
C LYS A 116 -3.10 8.58 22.28
N GLU A 117 -2.74 7.31 22.37
CA GLU A 117 -3.62 6.22 21.95
C GLU A 117 -4.94 6.28 22.75
N GLY A 118 -6.06 6.25 22.05
CA GLY A 118 -7.42 6.41 22.59
C GLY A 118 -7.95 7.84 22.58
N ASP A 119 -7.13 8.85 22.28
CA ASP A 119 -7.61 10.24 22.24
C ASP A 119 -8.47 10.50 20.98
N PRO A 120 -9.57 11.26 21.10
CA PRO A 120 -10.28 11.77 19.94
C PRO A 120 -9.42 12.85 19.24
N ILE A 121 -9.44 12.85 17.92
CA ILE A 121 -8.68 13.79 17.09
C ILE A 121 -9.54 14.26 15.92
N GLU A 122 -9.50 15.56 15.62
CA GLU A 122 -10.23 16.16 14.50
C GLU A 122 -9.34 16.32 13.27
N GLU A 123 -9.93 16.25 12.07
CA GLU A 123 -9.24 16.57 10.82
C GLU A 123 -8.56 17.96 10.92
N GLY A 124 -7.30 18.02 10.54
CA GLY A 124 -6.50 19.25 10.60
C GLY A 124 -5.92 19.58 11.99
N GLN A 125 -6.27 18.83 13.04
CA GLN A 125 -5.65 18.97 14.36
C GLN A 125 -4.19 18.49 14.34
N THR A 126 -3.27 19.25 14.94
CA THR A 126 -1.86 18.86 15.03
C THR A 126 -1.69 17.65 15.96
N ALA A 127 -1.13 16.56 15.45
CA ALA A 127 -0.91 15.32 16.18
C ALA A 127 0.53 15.19 16.71
N LEU A 128 1.52 15.65 15.95
CA LEU A 128 2.93 15.62 16.35
C LEU A 128 3.77 16.68 15.62
N ILE A 129 5.01 16.87 16.09
CA ILE A 129 6.00 17.79 15.51
C ILE A 129 7.26 17.00 15.16
N VAL A 130 7.74 17.18 13.92
CA VAL A 130 8.98 16.56 13.42
C VAL A 130 9.98 17.66 13.06
N SER A 131 11.23 17.48 13.45
CA SER A 131 12.36 18.30 13.04
C SER A 131 13.11 17.63 11.89
N ALA A 132 13.16 18.28 10.73
CA ALA A 132 13.96 17.87 9.58
C ALA A 132 14.78 19.06 9.09
N MET A 133 16.08 18.87 8.84
CA MET A 133 16.96 19.92 8.30
C MET A 133 16.95 21.25 9.10
N LYS A 134 16.86 21.18 10.44
CA LYS A 134 16.75 22.34 11.37
C LYS A 134 15.45 23.15 11.25
N MET A 135 14.44 22.61 10.57
CA MET A 135 13.09 23.15 10.53
C MET A 135 12.13 22.19 11.23
N GLU A 136 11.22 22.73 12.03
CA GLU A 136 10.14 21.97 12.66
C GLU A 136 8.91 22.04 11.78
N SER A 137 8.22 20.91 11.63
CA SER A 137 7.00 20.77 10.84
C SER A 137 5.95 20.05 11.66
N GLU A 138 4.77 20.63 11.68
CA GLU A 138 3.59 20.06 12.32
C GLU A 138 2.90 19.06 11.39
N TYR A 139 2.60 17.88 11.91
CA TYR A 139 1.86 16.87 11.19
C TYR A 139 0.45 16.81 11.74
N LYS A 140 -0.51 17.05 10.85
CA LYS A 140 -1.94 17.16 11.17
C LYS A 140 -2.67 15.86 10.85
N ALA A 141 -3.76 15.63 11.57
CA ALA A 141 -4.65 14.51 11.32
C ALA A 141 -5.33 14.64 9.95
N PRO A 142 -5.24 13.64 9.06
CA PRO A 142 -5.92 13.65 7.77
C PRO A 142 -7.43 13.45 7.85
N ILE A 143 -7.94 12.91 8.96
CA ILE A 143 -9.36 12.69 9.22
C ILE A 143 -9.69 12.89 10.70
N SER A 144 -10.99 13.10 10.98
CA SER A 144 -11.53 13.02 12.34
C SER A 144 -11.75 11.56 12.76
N GLY A 145 -11.42 11.25 14.01
CA GLY A 145 -11.57 9.90 14.54
C GLY A 145 -10.92 9.73 15.92
N VAL A 146 -10.47 8.52 16.21
CA VAL A 146 -9.76 8.19 17.45
C VAL A 146 -8.35 7.71 17.11
N VAL A 147 -7.35 8.20 17.82
CA VAL A 147 -5.97 7.73 17.68
C VAL A 147 -5.91 6.28 18.13
N SER A 148 -5.73 5.36 17.19
CA SER A 148 -5.78 3.93 17.47
C SER A 148 -4.38 3.35 17.70
N LYS A 149 -3.32 3.97 17.14
CA LYS A 149 -1.95 3.57 17.43
C LYS A 149 -0.91 4.66 17.20
N ILE A 150 0.15 4.66 18.00
CA ILE A 150 1.33 5.53 17.85
C ILE A 150 2.58 4.65 17.77
N HIS A 151 3.37 4.76 16.68
CA HIS A 151 4.56 3.94 16.45
C HIS A 151 5.87 4.60 16.86
N ILE A 152 5.80 5.82 17.39
CA ILE A 152 6.96 6.69 17.62
C ILE A 152 6.91 7.34 19.00
N SER A 153 8.07 7.75 19.50
CA SER A 153 8.24 8.51 20.74
C SER A 153 8.99 9.81 20.52
N ALA A 154 8.81 10.78 21.41
CA ALA A 154 9.57 12.02 21.37
C ALA A 154 11.08 11.72 21.46
N GLY A 155 11.86 12.33 20.55
CA GLY A 155 13.29 12.11 20.42
C GLY A 155 13.70 11.05 19.39
N ASP A 156 12.77 10.23 18.88
CA ASP A 156 13.05 9.18 17.89
C ASP A 156 13.48 9.74 16.54
N THR A 157 14.31 8.98 15.82
CA THR A 157 14.71 9.29 14.43
C THR A 157 13.92 8.41 13.47
N ILE A 158 13.29 9.04 12.48
CA ILE A 158 12.41 8.39 11.51
C ILE A 158 12.98 8.46 10.09
N ARG A 159 12.61 7.50 9.25
CA ARG A 159 12.90 7.48 7.81
C ARG A 159 11.67 7.97 7.03
N GLY A 160 11.86 8.47 5.82
CA GLY A 160 10.74 8.80 4.94
C GLY A 160 9.90 7.56 4.60
N GLY A 161 8.58 7.72 4.51
CA GLY A 161 7.62 6.68 4.15
C GLY A 161 7.21 5.75 5.29
N VAL A 162 7.59 6.04 6.55
CA VAL A 162 7.18 5.21 7.70
C VAL A 162 5.88 5.75 8.35
N PRO A 163 4.97 4.86 8.79
CA PRO A 163 3.78 5.24 9.53
C PRO A 163 4.15 5.74 10.95
N LEU A 164 3.60 6.89 11.35
CA LEU A 164 3.85 7.51 12.65
C LEU A 164 2.67 7.30 13.60
N ILE A 165 1.48 7.73 13.17
CA ILE A 165 0.25 7.68 13.95
C ILE A 165 -0.86 7.16 13.05
N GLU A 166 -1.73 6.34 13.62
CA GLU A 166 -2.85 5.76 12.92
C GLU A 166 -4.18 6.14 13.58
N ILE A 167 -5.12 6.62 12.77
CA ILE A 167 -6.42 7.12 13.19
C ILE A 167 -7.51 6.17 12.71
N GLU A 168 -8.44 5.83 13.59
CA GLU A 168 -9.63 5.05 13.25
C GLU A 168 -10.82 5.99 13.07
N PRO A 169 -11.50 5.99 11.91
CA PRO A 169 -12.65 6.86 11.68
C PRO A 169 -13.77 6.46 12.63
N GLN A 170 -14.31 7.44 13.36
CA GLN A 170 -15.47 7.20 14.19
C GLN A 170 -16.72 7.31 13.30
N SER A 171 -17.13 6.19 12.69
CA SER A 171 -18.42 6.12 11.99
C SER A 171 -19.54 6.45 12.97
N ARG A 172 -20.34 7.44 12.62
CA ARG A 172 -21.50 7.90 13.39
C ARG A 172 -22.77 7.22 12.90
#